data_AF-A0A087UFS9-F1
#
_entry.id   AF-A0A087UFS9-F1
#
_cell.length_a   1.000
_cell.length_b   1.000
_cell.length_c   1.000
_cell.angle_alpha   90.00
_cell.angle_beta   90.00
_cell.angle_gamma   90.00
#
_symmetry.space_group_name_H-M   'P 1'
#
loop_
_entity.id
_entity.type
_entity.pdbx_description
1 polymer ?
#
loop_
_entity_poly.entity_id
_entity_poly.type
_entity_poly.pdbx_seq_one_letter_code
_entity_poly.pdbx_strand_id
1 'polypeptide(L)' 'MMLENGKHVLMEKAMTMSAKQTKALVDIARKNKRFLMEAIWSRFFPANRFLMDYLKKGSIGEIVHVHSNFGIKLTEE' A
#
# COMPACT_ATOMS: atom_id res chain seq x y z
N MET A 1 -2.88 -1.29 -20.47
CA MET A 1 -2.00 -2.25 -21.18
C MET A 1 -1.79 -3.58 -20.43
N MET A 2 -1.03 -3.68 -19.33
CA MET A 2 -0.74 -4.99 -18.71
C MET A 2 -1.97 -5.69 -18.09
N LEU A 3 -2.76 -4.96 -17.29
CA LEU A 3 -3.96 -5.49 -16.64
C LEU A 3 -5.04 -5.94 -17.64
N GLU A 4 -5.18 -5.23 -18.76
CA GLU A 4 -6.12 -5.54 -19.84
C GLU A 4 -5.68 -6.75 -20.67
N ASN A 5 -4.38 -7.07 -20.64
CA ASN A 5 -3.80 -8.24 -21.30
C ASN A 5 -3.65 -9.45 -20.35
N GLY A 6 -4.49 -9.51 -19.32
CA GLY A 6 -4.57 -10.67 -18.42
C GLY A 6 -3.39 -10.80 -17.44
N LYS A 7 -2.51 -9.80 -17.32
CA LYS A 7 -1.36 -9.86 -16.39
C LYS A 7 -1.70 -9.27 -15.03
N HIS A 8 -1.19 -9.91 -13.98
CA HIS A 8 -1.13 -9.33 -12.63
C HIS A 8 -0.01 -8.29 -12.58
N VAL A 9 -0.18 -7.23 -11.81
CA VAL A 9 0.79 -6.12 -11.75
C VAL A 9 1.17 -5.80 -10.31
N LEU A 10 2.47 -5.81 -10.05
CA LEU A 10 3.10 -5.15 -8.91
C LEU A 10 3.78 -3.88 -9.44
N MET A 11 3.37 -2.71 -8.97
CA MET A 11 3.80 -1.41 -9.53
C MET A 11 4.65 -0.63 -8.53
N GLU A 12 5.80 -0.09 -8.95
CA GLU A 12 6.66 0.75 -8.10
C GLU A 12 5.91 1.96 -7.49
N LYS A 13 6.38 2.43 -6.33
CA LYS A 13 5.94 3.65 -5.66
C LYS A 13 6.53 4.87 -6.40
N ALA A 14 5.79 5.96 -6.61
CA ALA A 14 4.35 6.10 -6.43
C ALA A 14 3.59 5.48 -7.62
N MET A 15 2.52 4.74 -7.35
CA MET A 15 1.74 4.02 -8.37
C MET A 15 1.25 4.95 -9.49
N THR A 16 0.71 6.13 -9.14
CA THR A 16 0.31 7.16 -10.11
C THR A 16 0.47 8.56 -9.51
N MET A 17 0.25 9.59 -10.33
CA MET A 17 0.35 10.99 -9.91
C MET A 17 -0.95 11.53 -9.28
N SER A 18 -2.06 10.79 -9.32
CA SER A 18 -3.34 11.28 -8.80
C SER A 18 -4.29 10.17 -8.36
N ALA A 19 -5.16 10.48 -7.39
CA ALA A 19 -6.21 9.55 -6.97
C ALA A 19 -7.12 9.11 -8.14
N LYS A 20 -7.39 10.01 -9.10
CA LYS A 20 -8.18 9.70 -10.31
C LYS A 20 -7.51 8.63 -11.16
N GLN A 21 -6.21 8.75 -11.41
CA GLN A 21 -5.44 7.76 -12.18
C GLN A 21 -5.34 6.42 -11.43
N THR A 22 -5.07 6.44 -10.13
CA THR A 22 -5.05 5.22 -9.30
C THR A 22 -6.40 4.51 -9.34
N LYS A 23 -7.51 5.24 -9.22
CA LYS A 23 -8.86 4.68 -9.29
C LYS A 23 -9.11 3.99 -10.64
N ALA A 24 -8.71 4.62 -11.75
CA ALA A 24 -8.84 4.02 -13.07
C ALA A 24 -8.09 2.68 -13.18
N LEU A 25 -6.86 2.57 -12.65
CA LEU A 25 -6.12 1.31 -12.64
C LEU A 25 -6.78 0.25 -11.76
N VAL A 26 -7.29 0.62 -10.59
CA VAL A 26 -8.04 -0.30 -9.71
C VAL A 26 -9.29 -0.83 -10.40
N ASP A 27 -10.05 0.02 -11.08
CA ASP A 27 -11.25 -0.36 -11.80
C ASP A 27 -10.93 -1.30 -12.97
N ILE A 28 -9.85 -1.03 -13.72
CA ILE A 28 -9.34 -1.92 -14.77
C ILE A 28 -8.91 -3.27 -14.18
N ALA A 29 -8.17 -3.28 -13.06
CA ALA A 29 -7.74 -4.52 -12.40
C ALA A 29 -8.94 -5.37 -11.96
N ARG A 30 -9.94 -4.75 -11.33
CA ARG A 30 -11.18 -5.42 -10.90
C ARG A 30 -11.98 -5.97 -12.08
N LYS A 31 -12.20 -5.16 -13.13
CA LYS A 31 -12.91 -5.57 -14.35
C LYS A 31 -12.26 -6.80 -14.99
N ASN A 32 -10.93 -6.84 -15.06
CA ASN A 32 -10.17 -7.94 -15.65
C ASN A 32 -9.82 -9.05 -14.62
N LYS A 33 -10.35 -8.97 -13.39
CA LYS A 33 -10.06 -9.91 -12.28
C LYS A 33 -8.56 -10.15 -12.09
N ARG A 34 -7.75 -9.10 -12.23
CA ARG A 34 -6.28 -9.13 -12.08
C ARG A 34 -5.88 -8.55 -10.74
N PHE A 35 -4.74 -9.01 -10.25
CA PHE A 35 -4.10 -8.47 -9.07
C PHE A 35 -3.38 -7.18 -9.45
N LEU A 36 -3.53 -6.16 -8.61
CA LEU A 36 -2.82 -4.90 -8.70
C LEU A 36 -2.42 -4.48 -7.28
N MET A 37 -1.15 -4.18 -7.07
CA MET A 37 -0.64 -3.67 -5.80
C MET A 37 0.52 -2.69 -6.04
N GLU A 38 0.61 -1.66 -5.20
CA GLU A 38 1.80 -0.82 -5.12
C GLU A 38 2.92 -1.58 -4.39
N ALA A 39 4.16 -1.45 -4.85
CA ALA A 39 5.32 -2.21 -4.40
C ALA A 39 5.86 -1.72 -3.04
N ILE A 40 4.99 -1.64 -2.03
CA ILE A 40 5.35 -1.28 -0.65
C ILE A 40 5.91 -2.52 0.06
N TRP A 41 7.19 -2.81 -0.19
CA TRP A 41 7.90 -3.96 0.37
C TRP A 41 7.90 -3.99 1.91
N SER A 42 7.98 -2.83 2.57
CA SER A 42 7.98 -2.71 4.02
C SER A 42 6.74 -3.34 4.67
N ARG A 43 5.60 -3.36 3.96
CA ARG A 43 4.35 -4.02 4.41
C ARG A 43 4.55 -5.50 4.73
N PHE A 44 5.56 -6.15 4.15
CA PHE A 44 5.83 -7.58 4.31
C PHE A 44 6.92 -7.89 5.35
N PHE A 45 7.47 -6.89 6.05
CA PHE A 45 8.41 -7.14 7.15
C PHE A 45 7.76 -7.94 8.28
N PRO A 46 8.50 -8.87 8.94
CA PRO A 46 7.98 -9.62 10.10
C PRO A 46 7.43 -8.71 11.20
N ALA A 47 8.06 -7.56 11.42
CA ALA A 47 7.61 -6.56 12.39
C ALA A 47 6.18 -6.05 12.09
N ASN A 48 5.84 -5.81 10.81
CA ASN A 48 4.49 -5.40 10.42
C ASN A 48 3.46 -6.51 10.64
N ARG A 49 3.83 -7.78 10.37
CA ARG A 49 2.96 -8.92 10.67
C ARG A 49 2.70 -9.03 12.17
N PHE A 50 3.76 -8.99 12.97
CA PHE A 50 3.65 -9.03 14.43
C PHE A 50 2.77 -7.90 14.96
N LEU A 51 3.02 -6.67 14.51
CA LEU A 51 2.23 -5.51 14.92
C LEU A 51 0.74 -5.72 14.61
N MET A 52 0.40 -6.13 13.38
CA MET A 52 -1.00 -6.36 13.00
C MET A 52 -1.66 -7.46 13.85
N ASP A 53 -0.95 -8.54 14.15
CA ASP A 53 -1.48 -9.62 14.99
C ASP A 53 -1.63 -9.17 16.45
N TYR A 54 -0.71 -8.35 16.95
CA TYR A 54 -0.76 -7.77 18.29
C TYR A 54 -1.92 -6.79 18.45
N LEU A 55 -2.17 -5.95 17.43
CA LEU A 55 -3.30 -5.02 17.41
C LEU A 55 -4.64 -5.75 17.33
N LYS A 56 -4.76 -6.80 16.49
CA LYS A 56 -5.99 -7.59 16.37
C LYS A 56 -6.40 -8.30 17.66
N LYS A 57 -5.43 -8.61 18.53
CA LYS A 57 -5.68 -9.19 19.85
C LYS A 57 -6.19 -8.18 20.87
N GLY A 58 -6.26 -6.90 20.52
CA GLY A 58 -6.64 -5.83 21.45
C GLY A 58 -5.58 -5.56 22.53
N SER A 59 -4.33 -5.98 22.31
CA SER A 59 -3.27 -5.98 23.34
C SER A 59 -2.88 -4.58 23.85
N ILE A 60 -3.29 -3.51 23.15
CA ILE A 60 -3.07 -2.11 23.57
C ILE A 60 -4.37 -1.37 23.88
N GLY A 61 -5.51 -2.07 23.91
CA GLY A 61 -6.84 -1.45 24.02
C GLY A 61 -7.30 -0.78 22.72
N GLU A 62 -8.12 0.25 22.85
CA GLU A 62 -8.64 1.03 21.73
C GLU A 62 -7.54 1.92 21.12
N ILE A 63 -7.38 1.86 19.79
CA ILE A 63 -6.43 2.72 19.08
C ILE A 63 -7.07 4.10 18.92
N VAL A 64 -6.56 5.09 19.64
CA VAL A 64 -7.05 6.47 19.59
C VAL A 64 -6.19 7.40 18.71
N HIS A 65 -4.96 6.99 18.39
CA HIS A 65 -4.02 7.82 17.64
C HIS A 65 -2.99 6.99 16.86
N VAL A 66 -2.65 7.42 15.65
CA VAL A 66 -1.60 6.84 14.82
C VAL A 66 -0.71 7.96 14.29
N HIS A 67 0.57 7.91 14.63
CA HIS A 67 1.59 8.80 14.09
C HIS A 67 2.49 8.04 13.12
N SER A 68 2.70 8.59 11.93
CA SER A 68 3.55 7.99 10.91
C SER A 68 4.27 9.08 10.13
N ASN A 69 5.55 8.85 9.83
CA ASN A 69 6.36 9.70 8.97
C ASN A 69 6.95 8.85 7.83
N PHE A 70 7.01 9.39 6.62
CA PHE A 70 7.62 8.75 5.47
C PHE A 70 8.50 9.76 4.73
N GLY A 71 9.76 9.84 5.16
CA GLY A 71 10.74 10.74 4.60
C GLY A 71 11.82 11.09 5.61
N ILE A 72 12.90 11.63 5.08
CA ILE A 72 13.98 12.26 5.85
C ILE A 72 14.10 13.71 5.39
N LYS A 73 14.60 14.58 6.26
CA LYS A 73 14.97 15.94 5.86
C LYS A 73 16.17 15.82 4.92
N LEU A 74 16.03 16.28 3.67
CA LEU A 74 17.09 16.16 2.66
C LEU A 74 18.10 17.32 2.73
N THR A 75 17.77 18.41 3.42
CA THR A 75 18.65 19.59 3.57
C THR A 75 18.69 20.06 5.03
N GLU A 76 19.87 20.49 5.46
CA GLU A 76 20.07 21.20 6.73
C GLU A 76 19.98 22.72 6.47
N GLU A 77 18.77 23.26 6.58
CA GLU A 77 18.54 24.64 7.05
C GLU A 77 17.67 24.59 8.31
#